data_AF-A0A6P2CYS4-F1
#
_entry.id   AF-A0A6P2CYS4-F1
#
_cell.length_a   1.000
_cell.length_b   1.000
_cell.length_c   1.000
_cell.angle_alpha   90.00
_cell.angle_beta   90.00
_cell.angle_gamma   90.00
#
_symmetry.space_group_name_H-M   'P 1'
#
loop_
_entity.id
_entity.type
_entity.pdbx_description
1 polymer ?
#
loop_
_entity_poly.entity_id
_entity_poly.type
_entity_poly.pdbx_seq_one_letter_code
_entity_poly.pdbx_strand_id
1 'polypeptide(L)'
;MVRLFVVLLVLGALTGSAPGAPVPKPAQAPKPLPDEVVKAWKKVGAEVGWLNPDKLVSWYESPFRVGEQGLPGELPAFRIETYRQKMFVELPAPDVHFALYLPQYGITDEGVEDLARFDQLRALNLHGSRLTEFGFTRGLAPLTQLWSLDLCNTVASDRVLETVGRLKELRTLNLGEKANTVTDAGLKHLAGLAYLSALGLDRTKITDAGAKDVGTFKALRVLRLNGTKVTDAGLKHLAALKHVEALELSGTEVTATGLRDLHPRVGLVSLVLSDVKLDRDAAKELSQFKSLYELDLTGTGLTDAGAGELAALTRLNALYLNGTRVTDAGVKALGALTELEHLYLRRTAVTGETLGALRECRKLRTLALGDSPVTDAGAEQIGELKSLTVLDISGSKVGDRGAKGLAALANLEEFTLNGNPLTDAGAKELAKLTRLRRLVMYDTQMTDAGLRELAALKALTHLRIGGNKVTDAGAAAFRKQVPGCMVHLVPPLPPLPGSEKAEPGK
;
A
#
# COMPACT_ATOMS: atom_id res chain seq x y z
N MET A 1 -0.86 -3.55 5.16
CA MET A 1 0.44 -4.14 5.56
C MET A 1 0.96 -5.17 4.55
N VAL A 2 0.12 -5.76 3.68
CA VAL A 2 0.58 -6.77 2.70
C VAL A 2 1.00 -6.22 1.33
N ARG A 3 0.24 -5.27 0.74
CA ARG A 3 0.66 -4.56 -0.51
C ARG A 3 2.08 -3.99 -0.40
N LEU A 4 2.49 -3.77 0.85
CA LEU A 4 3.81 -3.40 1.30
C LEU A 4 4.91 -4.35 0.83
N PHE A 5 4.75 -5.67 0.96
CA PHE A 5 5.88 -6.61 0.93
C PHE A 5 6.51 -6.82 -0.46
N VAL A 6 5.74 -6.70 -1.54
CA VAL A 6 6.21 -7.12 -2.88
C VAL A 6 6.83 -5.97 -3.65
N VAL A 7 6.23 -4.78 -3.59
CA VAL A 7 6.90 -3.54 -4.02
C VAL A 7 8.20 -3.37 -3.24
N LEU A 8 8.25 -3.78 -1.96
CA LEU A 8 9.48 -3.83 -1.17
C LEU A 8 10.47 -4.93 -1.53
N LEU A 9 10.04 -6.10 -2.01
CA LEU A 9 10.94 -7.12 -2.54
C LEU A 9 11.59 -6.62 -3.84
N VAL A 10 10.79 -6.02 -4.72
CA VAL A 10 11.27 -5.43 -5.97
C VAL A 10 12.23 -4.28 -5.66
N LEU A 11 11.83 -3.31 -4.83
CA LEU A 11 12.66 -2.16 -4.46
C LEU A 11 13.84 -2.53 -3.54
N GLY A 12 13.67 -3.49 -2.63
CA GLY A 12 14.74 -4.00 -1.75
C GLY A 12 15.81 -4.78 -2.52
N ALA A 13 15.43 -5.42 -3.63
CA ALA A 13 16.37 -5.99 -4.59
C ALA A 13 17.02 -4.93 -5.52
N LEU A 14 16.71 -3.63 -5.42
CA LEU A 14 17.49 -2.57 -6.09
C LEU A 14 18.91 -2.43 -5.54
N THR A 15 19.23 -3.09 -4.42
CA THR A 15 20.62 -3.31 -4.01
C THR A 15 21.36 -4.29 -4.94
N GLY A 16 20.64 -4.95 -5.85
CA GLY A 16 21.15 -5.81 -6.92
C GLY A 16 21.35 -5.03 -8.21
N SER A 17 22.61 -4.85 -8.55
CA SER A 17 23.14 -4.27 -9.78
C SER A 17 22.44 -4.76 -11.06
N ALA A 18 22.27 -3.82 -12.01
CA ALA A 18 22.02 -4.12 -13.42
C ALA A 18 22.96 -5.24 -13.93
N PRO A 19 22.55 -6.04 -14.93
CA PRO A 19 23.38 -7.12 -15.43
C PRO A 19 24.69 -6.56 -16.00
N GLY A 20 25.81 -6.87 -15.35
CA GLY A 20 27.16 -6.46 -15.76
C GLY A 20 27.98 -5.67 -14.73
N ALA A 21 27.38 -5.21 -13.62
CA ALA A 21 28.16 -4.62 -12.51
C ALA A 21 28.52 -5.69 -11.46
N PRO A 22 29.73 -5.63 -10.87
CA PRO A 22 30.19 -6.61 -9.88
C PRO A 22 29.21 -6.69 -8.72
N VAL A 23 28.93 -7.92 -8.27
CA VAL A 23 28.09 -8.21 -7.09
C VAL A 23 28.48 -7.26 -5.95
N PRO A 24 27.61 -6.34 -5.52
CA PRO A 24 27.96 -5.43 -4.44
C PRO A 24 28.15 -6.24 -3.17
N LYS A 25 29.29 -6.02 -2.50
CA LYS A 25 29.51 -6.44 -1.11
C LYS A 25 28.29 -6.03 -0.27
N PRO A 26 27.94 -6.76 0.81
CA PRO A 26 26.83 -6.37 1.68
C PRO A 26 26.92 -4.88 1.99
N ALA A 27 25.92 -4.10 1.60
CA ALA A 27 25.97 -2.65 1.67
C ALA A 27 26.25 -2.26 3.13
N GLN A 28 27.38 -1.61 3.36
CA GLN A 28 27.76 -1.14 4.69
C GLN A 28 26.65 -0.24 5.23
N ALA A 29 26.41 -0.31 6.53
CA ALA A 29 25.48 0.61 7.18
C ALA A 29 25.88 2.06 6.85
N PRO A 30 24.92 2.91 6.48
CA PRO A 30 25.22 4.29 6.11
C PRO A 30 25.83 5.06 7.29
N LYS A 31 26.72 6.00 6.99
CA LYS A 31 27.27 6.90 8.01
C LYS A 31 26.14 7.78 8.57
N PRO A 32 26.01 7.93 9.90
CA PRO A 32 25.05 8.85 10.49
C PRO A 32 25.44 10.32 10.24
N LEU A 33 24.49 11.23 10.46
CA LEU A 33 24.75 12.67 10.42
C LEU A 33 25.66 13.10 11.58
N PRO A 34 26.53 14.11 11.38
CA PRO A 34 27.32 14.67 12.47
C PRO A 34 26.45 15.28 13.58
N ASP A 35 26.84 15.09 14.85
CA ASP A 35 26.06 15.50 16.02
C ASP A 35 25.72 17.01 16.03
N GLU A 36 26.67 17.86 15.65
CA GLU A 36 26.45 19.31 15.60
C GLU A 36 25.45 19.71 14.52
N VAL A 37 25.44 18.99 13.38
CA VAL A 37 24.45 19.17 12.32
C VAL A 37 23.09 18.71 12.84
N VAL A 38 22.99 17.52 13.44
CA VAL A 38 21.75 17.00 14.05
C VAL A 38 21.18 17.99 15.06
N LYS A 39 22.01 18.56 15.93
CA LYS A 39 21.60 19.52 16.95
C LYS A 39 21.06 20.81 16.34
N ALA A 40 21.73 21.37 15.33
CA ALA A 40 21.29 22.58 14.65
C ALA A 40 19.95 22.38 13.91
N TRP A 41 19.80 21.26 13.20
CA TRP A 41 18.57 20.93 12.48
C TRP A 41 17.40 20.62 13.42
N LYS A 42 17.63 19.91 14.53
CA LYS A 42 16.60 19.70 15.57
C LYS A 42 16.14 21.02 16.20
N LYS A 43 17.03 22.00 16.37
CA LYS A 43 16.68 23.33 16.93
C LYS A 43 15.63 24.07 16.09
N VAL A 44 15.61 23.85 14.77
CA VAL A 44 14.60 24.44 13.89
C VAL A 44 13.34 23.58 13.72
N GLY A 45 13.28 22.43 14.40
CA GLY A 45 12.13 21.51 14.39
C GLY A 45 12.26 20.35 13.40
N ALA A 46 13.45 20.10 12.83
CA ALA A 46 13.66 18.93 11.98
C ALA A 46 13.70 17.64 12.81
N GLU A 47 13.03 16.61 12.32
CA GLU A 47 13.14 15.27 12.84
C GLU A 47 14.22 14.49 12.09
N VAL A 48 14.99 13.68 12.82
CA VAL A 48 16.13 12.96 12.26
C VAL A 48 15.81 11.48 12.19
N GLY A 49 16.13 10.88 11.05
CA GLY A 49 15.88 9.47 10.81
C GLY A 49 16.64 8.98 9.61
N TRP A 50 16.05 8.00 8.93
CA TRP A 50 16.63 7.33 7.78
C TRP A 50 15.62 7.30 6.65
N LEU A 51 16.10 7.49 5.43
CA LEU A 51 15.29 7.46 4.23
C LEU A 51 15.90 6.50 3.20
N ASN A 52 15.07 5.64 2.64
CA ASN A 52 15.47 4.83 1.49
C ASN A 52 15.16 5.61 0.18
N PRO A 53 16.19 6.07 -0.57
CA PRO A 53 15.99 6.88 -1.77
C PRO A 53 15.24 6.13 -2.88
N ASP A 54 15.33 4.80 -2.89
CA ASP A 54 14.69 3.97 -3.91
C ASP A 54 13.19 3.76 -3.64
N LYS A 55 12.69 4.13 -2.45
CA LYS A 55 11.28 3.97 -2.05
C LYS A 55 10.40 5.20 -2.22
N LEU A 56 10.93 6.31 -2.74
CA LEU A 56 10.18 7.58 -2.86
C LEU A 56 9.00 7.53 -3.84
N VAL A 57 8.91 6.51 -4.69
CA VAL A 57 7.79 6.29 -5.63
C VAL A 57 6.65 5.45 -4.99
N SER A 58 6.84 4.96 -3.75
CA SER A 58 5.85 4.11 -3.05
C SER A 58 4.80 4.94 -2.31
N TRP A 59 3.53 4.59 -2.51
CA TRP A 59 2.39 5.18 -1.77
C TRP A 59 2.07 4.46 -0.45
N TYR A 60 2.67 3.29 -0.24
CA TYR A 60 2.28 2.39 0.84
C TYR A 60 3.14 2.54 2.10
N GLU A 61 4.37 3.06 1.96
CA GLU A 61 5.26 3.39 3.06
C GLU A 61 5.67 4.85 3.01
N SER A 62 5.75 5.49 4.19
CA SER A 62 6.60 6.66 4.27
C SER A 62 8.04 6.19 4.01
N PRO A 63 8.75 6.80 3.05
CA PRO A 63 10.14 6.44 2.79
C PRO A 63 11.05 6.85 3.96
N PHE A 64 10.54 7.62 4.93
CA PHE A 64 11.22 8.09 6.12
C PHE A 64 10.83 7.26 7.35
N ARG A 65 11.82 6.84 8.13
CA ARG A 65 11.63 6.19 9.44
C ARG A 65 12.51 6.83 10.51
N VAL A 66 12.01 6.85 11.74
CA VAL A 66 12.81 7.21 12.92
C VAL A 66 13.50 5.96 13.44
N GLY A 67 14.79 6.07 13.78
CA GLY A 67 15.53 4.97 14.40
C GLY A 67 16.99 5.32 14.64
N GLU A 68 17.62 4.61 15.56
CA GLU A 68 19.01 4.86 15.96
C GLU A 68 20.03 4.39 14.91
N GLN A 69 19.75 3.27 14.23
CA GLN A 69 20.65 2.66 13.24
C GLN A 69 20.05 2.71 11.85
N GLY A 70 20.90 3.02 10.86
CA GLY A 70 20.56 2.98 9.44
C GLY A 70 20.61 1.57 8.88
N LEU A 71 19.68 1.24 7.99
CA LEU A 71 19.67 -0.03 7.27
C LEU A 71 20.50 0.10 5.97
N PRO A 72 21.04 -1.01 5.45
CA PRO A 72 21.72 -1.01 4.16
C PRO A 72 20.87 -0.35 3.06
N GLY A 73 21.48 0.57 2.30
CA GLY A 73 20.82 1.29 1.21
C GLY A 73 20.08 2.57 1.62
N GLU A 74 19.94 2.86 2.92
CA GLU A 74 19.35 4.11 3.38
C GLU A 74 20.36 5.27 3.43
N LEU A 75 19.82 6.48 3.48
CA LEU A 75 20.54 7.72 3.76
C LEU A 75 20.07 8.25 5.11
N PRO A 76 20.97 8.83 5.94
CA PRO A 76 20.48 9.62 7.04
C PRO A 76 19.67 10.81 6.49
N ALA A 77 18.60 11.18 7.19
CA ALA A 77 17.58 12.05 6.63
C ALA A 77 17.04 13.04 7.66
N PHE A 78 16.60 14.20 7.15
CA PHE A 78 15.79 15.15 7.90
C PHE A 78 14.36 15.18 7.37
N ARG A 79 13.39 15.09 8.27
CA ARG A 79 11.98 15.38 8.01
C ARG A 79 11.64 16.77 8.56
N ILE A 80 11.11 17.64 7.72
CA ILE A 80 10.67 18.99 8.12
C ILE A 80 9.20 19.16 7.74
N GLU A 81 8.35 19.29 8.74
CA GLU A 81 6.89 19.48 8.58
C GLU A 81 6.52 20.94 8.27
N THR A 82 7.40 21.90 8.57
CA THR A 82 7.11 23.33 8.36
C THR A 82 8.36 24.08 7.95
N TYR A 83 8.42 24.49 6.68
CA TYR A 83 9.45 25.38 6.16
C TYR A 83 9.25 26.82 6.66
N ARG A 84 10.36 27.52 6.91
CA ARG A 84 10.41 28.96 7.21
C ARG A 84 11.42 29.59 6.25
N GLN A 85 11.14 30.80 5.78
CA GLN A 85 12.02 31.49 4.83
C GLN A 85 13.46 31.56 5.33
N LYS A 86 14.45 31.31 4.44
CA LYS A 86 15.89 31.30 4.72
C LYS A 86 16.38 30.20 5.67
N MET A 87 15.53 29.29 6.10
CA MET A 87 15.90 28.19 7.01
C MET A 87 17.14 27.44 6.52
N PHE A 88 17.21 27.11 5.23
CA PHE A 88 18.32 26.33 4.69
C PHE A 88 19.62 27.11 4.58
N VAL A 89 19.59 28.44 4.52
CA VAL A 89 20.81 29.29 4.54
C VAL A 89 21.48 29.24 5.90
N GLU A 90 20.69 29.18 6.98
CA GLU A 90 21.17 29.25 8.36
C GLU A 90 21.68 27.90 8.90
N LEU A 91 21.25 26.79 8.29
CA LEU A 91 21.58 25.45 8.75
C LEU A 91 22.98 25.01 8.30
N PRO A 92 23.74 24.26 9.12
CA PRO A 92 24.98 23.67 8.68
C PRO A 92 24.71 22.57 7.64
N ALA A 93 25.52 22.54 6.57
CA ALA A 93 25.44 21.52 5.53
C ALA A 93 26.03 20.18 6.04
N PRO A 94 25.33 19.06 5.88
CA PRO A 94 25.92 17.74 6.14
C PRO A 94 27.10 17.44 5.21
N ASP A 95 28.16 16.82 5.74
CA ASP A 95 29.33 16.34 5.00
C ASP A 95 29.20 14.88 4.53
N VAL A 96 28.06 14.25 4.83
CA VAL A 96 27.67 12.90 4.39
C VAL A 96 26.49 12.96 3.43
N HIS A 97 26.37 11.98 2.53
CA HIS A 97 25.16 11.83 1.71
C HIS A 97 23.92 11.80 2.60
N PHE A 98 22.92 12.61 2.28
CA PHE A 98 21.71 12.70 3.09
C PHE A 98 20.45 12.93 2.24
N ALA A 99 19.30 12.81 2.89
CA ALA A 99 18.00 13.04 2.29
C ALA A 99 17.21 14.15 3.01
N LEU A 100 16.37 14.85 2.26
CA LEU A 100 15.38 15.79 2.78
C LEU A 100 13.97 15.31 2.45
N TYR A 101 13.17 15.13 3.50
CA TYR A 101 11.77 14.76 3.40
C TYR A 101 10.89 15.93 3.82
N LEU A 102 10.24 16.59 2.85
CA LEU A 102 9.47 17.82 3.06
C LEU A 102 8.00 17.63 2.66
N PRO A 103 7.21 16.84 3.41
CA PRO A 103 5.83 16.52 3.02
C PRO A 103 4.89 17.72 3.21
N GLN A 104 3.98 17.90 2.25
CA GLN A 104 2.72 18.64 2.36
C GLN A 104 2.76 20.17 2.60
N TYR A 105 3.89 20.79 2.98
CA TYR A 105 3.88 22.22 3.35
C TYR A 105 5.06 23.07 2.85
N GLY A 106 4.70 24.08 2.05
CA GLY A 106 5.16 25.45 2.23
C GLY A 106 6.57 25.84 1.75
N ILE A 107 7.41 24.91 1.30
CA ILE A 107 8.69 25.31 0.67
C ILE A 107 8.39 26.22 -0.54
N THR A 108 9.07 27.37 -0.56
CA THR A 108 8.98 28.37 -1.63
C THR A 108 10.04 28.12 -2.69
N ASP A 109 9.90 28.78 -3.85
CA ASP A 109 10.91 28.74 -4.91
C ASP A 109 12.31 29.14 -4.36
N GLU A 110 12.38 30.20 -3.56
CA GLU A 110 13.60 30.62 -2.85
C GLU A 110 14.16 29.50 -1.94
N GLY A 111 13.29 28.80 -1.23
CA GLY A 111 13.71 27.71 -0.36
C GLY A 111 14.33 26.54 -1.12
N VAL A 112 13.88 26.26 -2.34
CA VAL A 112 14.50 25.23 -3.20
C VAL A 112 15.81 25.73 -3.78
N GLU A 113 15.92 27.00 -4.15
CA GLU A 113 17.18 27.61 -4.56
C GLU A 113 18.24 27.50 -3.45
N ASP A 114 17.86 27.73 -2.19
CA ASP A 114 18.75 27.60 -1.04
C ASP A 114 19.31 26.17 -0.88
N LEU A 115 18.62 25.13 -1.38
CA LEU A 115 19.10 23.75 -1.33
C LEU A 115 20.33 23.51 -2.21
N ALA A 116 20.62 24.39 -3.18
CA ALA A 116 21.76 24.26 -4.08
C ALA A 116 23.11 24.23 -3.34
N ARG A 117 23.17 24.73 -2.11
CA ARG A 117 24.37 24.68 -1.26
C ARG A 117 24.67 23.30 -0.66
N PHE A 118 23.73 22.36 -0.76
CA PHE A 118 23.85 21.03 -0.16
C PHE A 118 24.38 20.01 -1.18
N ASP A 119 25.70 20.00 -1.38
CA ASP A 119 26.39 19.11 -2.34
C ASP A 119 26.19 17.62 -2.05
N GLN A 120 25.88 17.27 -0.79
CA GLN A 120 25.66 15.90 -0.35
C GLN A 120 24.19 15.46 -0.37
N LEU A 121 23.27 16.33 -0.82
CA LEU A 121 21.86 15.95 -0.95
C LEU A 121 21.71 14.89 -2.05
N ARG A 122 21.09 13.75 -1.75
CA ARG A 122 20.86 12.66 -2.72
C ARG A 122 19.39 12.31 -2.92
N ALA A 123 18.54 12.61 -1.96
CA ALA A 123 17.11 12.37 -2.11
C ALA A 123 16.32 13.57 -1.59
N LEU A 124 15.35 14.00 -2.40
CA LEU A 124 14.54 15.16 -2.12
C LEU A 124 13.06 14.84 -2.34
N ASN A 125 12.27 14.93 -1.28
CA ASN A 125 10.82 14.87 -1.35
C ASN A 125 10.25 16.29 -1.31
N LEU A 126 9.50 16.64 -2.34
CA LEU A 126 8.76 17.91 -2.48
C LEU A 126 7.27 17.65 -2.67
N HIS A 127 6.76 16.52 -2.15
CA HIS A 127 5.38 16.11 -2.29
C HIS A 127 4.44 17.22 -1.83
N GLY A 128 3.50 17.62 -2.69
CA GLY A 128 2.48 18.62 -2.35
C GLY A 128 3.02 20.04 -2.18
N SER A 129 4.28 20.29 -2.55
CA SER A 129 4.86 21.63 -2.52
C SER A 129 4.15 22.57 -3.51
N ARG A 130 4.14 23.88 -3.19
CA ARG A 130 3.50 24.92 -4.01
C ARG A 130 4.50 25.66 -4.90
N LEU A 131 5.54 24.96 -5.34
CA LEU A 131 6.57 25.53 -6.20
C LEU A 131 5.97 26.01 -7.50
N THR A 132 6.43 27.16 -7.98
CA THR A 132 6.11 27.59 -9.34
C THR A 132 7.07 26.94 -10.32
N GLU A 133 6.77 27.05 -11.62
CA GLU A 133 7.67 26.63 -12.69
C GLU A 133 9.07 27.29 -12.59
N PHE A 134 9.14 28.50 -12.03
CA PHE A 134 10.41 29.18 -11.77
C PHE A 134 11.23 28.47 -10.70
N GLY A 135 10.62 28.11 -9.56
CA GLY A 135 11.29 27.33 -8.52
C GLY A 135 11.81 25.99 -9.02
N PHE A 136 11.08 25.32 -9.91
CA PHE A 136 11.57 24.10 -10.56
C PHE A 136 12.79 24.36 -11.45
N THR A 137 12.70 25.34 -12.35
CA THR A 137 13.74 25.58 -13.36
C THR A 137 15.00 26.21 -12.79
N ARG A 138 14.91 27.03 -11.74
CA ARG A 138 16.07 27.64 -11.07
C ARG A 138 16.58 26.86 -9.87
N GLY A 139 15.68 26.39 -9.02
CA GLY A 139 16.04 25.74 -7.76
C GLY A 139 16.47 24.29 -7.93
N LEU A 140 15.82 23.52 -8.81
CA LEU A 140 16.21 22.11 -9.00
C LEU A 140 17.36 21.90 -9.99
N ALA A 141 17.53 22.79 -10.98
CA ALA A 141 18.56 22.62 -12.01
C ALA A 141 19.99 22.44 -11.47
N PRO A 142 20.41 23.12 -10.38
CA PRO A 142 21.73 22.91 -9.78
C PRO A 142 21.90 21.56 -9.07
N LEU A 143 20.80 20.88 -8.68
CA LEU A 143 20.81 19.67 -7.85
C LEU A 143 21.11 18.39 -8.66
N THR A 144 22.11 18.45 -9.54
CA THR A 144 22.48 17.37 -10.48
C THR A 144 22.89 16.05 -9.81
N GLN A 145 23.23 16.11 -8.52
CA GLN A 145 23.65 14.99 -7.69
C GLN A 145 22.50 14.10 -7.17
N LEU A 146 21.24 14.48 -7.41
CA LEU A 146 20.08 13.76 -6.89
C LEU A 146 19.96 12.34 -7.47
N TRP A 147 19.78 11.36 -6.59
CA TRP A 147 19.37 9.99 -6.91
C TRP A 147 17.86 9.83 -6.91
N SER A 148 17.16 10.61 -6.09
CA SER A 148 15.70 10.50 -5.96
C SER A 148 15.04 11.85 -5.87
N LEU A 149 13.93 11.98 -6.60
CA LEU A 149 13.11 13.17 -6.60
C LEU A 149 11.62 12.81 -6.58
N ASP A 150 10.91 13.28 -5.56
CA ASP A 150 9.45 13.17 -5.48
C ASP A 150 8.81 14.55 -5.65
N LEU A 151 8.12 14.73 -6.79
CA LEU A 151 7.34 15.90 -7.18
C LEU A 151 5.84 15.60 -7.19
N CYS A 152 5.41 14.53 -6.53
CA CYS A 152 4.02 14.14 -6.48
C CYS A 152 3.12 15.26 -5.95
N ASN A 153 1.91 15.42 -6.49
CA ASN A 153 0.94 16.43 -6.05
C ASN A 153 1.46 17.88 -6.19
N THR A 154 2.37 18.13 -7.14
CA THR A 154 2.87 19.46 -7.52
C THR A 154 2.33 19.90 -8.89
N VAL A 155 2.67 21.11 -9.34
CA VAL A 155 2.33 21.64 -10.67
C VAL A 155 3.33 21.23 -11.76
N ALA A 156 3.96 20.06 -11.65
CA ALA A 156 4.92 19.57 -12.63
C ALA A 156 4.33 19.55 -14.05
N SER A 157 5.14 19.99 -15.02
CA SER A 157 4.82 20.14 -16.44
C SER A 157 5.93 19.62 -17.35
N ASP A 158 5.71 19.59 -18.66
CA ASP A 158 6.73 19.17 -19.63
C ASP A 158 8.02 20.02 -19.54
N ARG A 159 7.89 21.31 -19.22
CA ARG A 159 9.05 22.20 -19.02
C ARG A 159 9.82 21.89 -17.74
N VAL A 160 9.12 21.45 -16.68
CA VAL A 160 9.79 20.91 -15.49
C VAL A 160 10.59 19.66 -15.86
N LEU A 161 10.06 18.78 -16.73
CA LEU A 161 10.78 17.59 -17.19
C LEU A 161 12.02 17.89 -18.03
N GLU A 162 12.07 19.02 -18.73
CA GLU A 162 13.32 19.48 -19.36
C GLU A 162 14.44 19.68 -18.33
N THR A 163 14.11 20.24 -17.16
CA THR A 163 15.05 20.43 -16.06
C THR A 163 15.41 19.11 -15.40
N VAL A 164 14.39 18.29 -15.07
CA VAL A 164 14.59 16.97 -14.46
C VAL A 164 15.43 16.05 -15.35
N GLY A 165 15.28 16.14 -16.67
CA GLY A 165 16.08 15.41 -17.64
C GLY A 165 17.59 15.69 -17.57
N ARG A 166 18.02 16.76 -16.90
CA ARG A 166 19.44 17.11 -16.67
C ARG A 166 20.01 16.46 -15.41
N LEU A 167 19.17 15.92 -14.53
CA LEU A 167 19.57 15.27 -13.28
C LEU A 167 20.00 13.81 -13.55
N LYS A 168 21.18 13.64 -14.16
CA LYS A 168 21.61 12.36 -14.76
C LYS A 168 21.82 11.22 -13.78
N GLU A 169 21.96 11.53 -12.49
CA GLU A 169 22.12 10.55 -11.41
C GLU A 169 20.78 10.00 -10.88
N LEU A 170 19.64 10.48 -11.40
CA LEU A 170 18.31 10.04 -10.94
C LEU A 170 18.08 8.55 -11.20
N ARG A 171 17.66 7.88 -10.14
CA ARG A 171 17.22 6.48 -10.07
C ARG A 171 15.72 6.40 -9.87
N THR A 172 15.16 7.35 -9.14
CA THR A 172 13.73 7.37 -8.82
C THR A 172 13.14 8.75 -9.06
N LEU A 173 12.03 8.76 -9.81
CA LEU A 173 11.27 9.97 -10.10
C LEU A 173 9.79 9.69 -9.88
N ASN A 174 9.16 10.43 -8.98
CA ASN A 174 7.71 10.43 -8.81
C ASN A 174 7.14 11.78 -9.23
N LEU A 175 6.27 11.79 -10.23
CA LEU A 175 5.55 12.99 -10.68
C LEU A 175 4.07 12.94 -10.30
N GLY A 176 3.56 11.76 -9.92
CA GLY A 176 2.14 11.43 -9.96
C GLY A 176 1.24 12.30 -9.08
N GLU A 177 -0.08 12.21 -9.29
CA GLU A 177 -1.10 13.06 -8.64
C GLU A 177 -0.97 14.56 -8.99
N LYS A 178 -2.04 15.14 -9.56
CA LYS A 178 -2.13 16.54 -10.03
C LYS A 178 -1.12 17.04 -11.07
N ALA A 179 -0.11 16.27 -11.48
CA ALA A 179 0.73 16.55 -12.65
C ALA A 179 0.00 16.37 -14.00
N ASN A 180 -1.23 16.89 -14.09
CA ASN A 180 -2.10 16.80 -15.27
C ASN A 180 -1.63 17.67 -16.45
N THR A 181 -0.48 18.32 -16.32
CA THR A 181 0.17 19.08 -17.39
C THR A 181 1.36 18.35 -18.01
N VAL A 182 1.79 17.23 -17.42
CA VAL A 182 2.78 16.32 -18.02
C VAL A 182 2.13 15.51 -19.13
N THR A 183 2.69 15.59 -20.33
CA THR A 183 2.24 14.91 -21.55
C THR A 183 3.37 14.05 -22.14
N ASP A 184 3.07 13.35 -23.25
CA ASP A 184 4.06 12.55 -23.98
C ASP A 184 5.28 13.38 -24.43
N ALA A 185 5.12 14.68 -24.69
CA ALA A 185 6.23 15.56 -25.06
C ALA A 185 7.25 15.69 -23.92
N GLY A 186 6.79 15.78 -22.67
CA GLY A 186 7.63 15.88 -21.50
C GLY A 186 8.53 14.66 -21.28
N LEU A 187 8.04 13.45 -21.56
CA LEU A 187 8.80 12.21 -21.38
C LEU A 187 10.05 12.12 -22.25
N LYS A 188 10.06 12.76 -23.42
CA LYS A 188 11.24 12.79 -24.30
C LYS A 188 12.46 13.40 -23.63
N HIS A 189 12.26 14.35 -22.72
CA HIS A 189 13.35 14.95 -21.96
C HIS A 189 14.00 13.98 -20.96
N LEU A 190 13.30 12.93 -20.56
CA LEU A 190 13.78 11.95 -19.59
C LEU A 190 14.60 10.81 -20.23
N ALA A 191 14.62 10.66 -21.56
CA ALA A 191 15.26 9.55 -22.26
C ALA A 191 16.77 9.36 -21.93
N GLY A 192 17.44 10.43 -21.49
CA GLY A 192 18.84 10.40 -21.08
C GLY A 192 19.11 10.04 -19.61
N LEU A 193 18.10 9.64 -18.83
CA LEU A 193 18.25 9.23 -17.44
C LEU A 193 18.59 7.72 -17.37
N ALA A 194 19.87 7.40 -17.55
CA ALA A 194 20.35 6.03 -17.72
C ALA A 194 20.18 5.13 -16.48
N TYR A 195 20.08 5.72 -15.29
CA TYR A 195 19.96 5.01 -14.02
C TYR A 195 18.52 4.90 -13.50
N LEU A 196 17.53 5.45 -14.22
CA LEU A 196 16.15 5.50 -13.77
C LEU A 196 15.57 4.09 -13.65
N SER A 197 15.34 3.65 -12.41
CA SER A 197 14.84 2.34 -12.03
C SER A 197 13.40 2.35 -11.52
N ALA A 198 12.91 3.49 -11.02
CA ALA A 198 11.50 3.66 -10.66
C ALA A 198 10.92 4.97 -11.21
N LEU A 199 9.77 4.88 -11.87
CA LEU A 199 9.09 6.01 -12.49
C LEU A 199 7.60 6.02 -12.15
N GLY A 200 7.15 7.06 -11.46
CA GLY A 200 5.74 7.30 -11.12
C GLY A 200 5.12 8.38 -12.00
N LEU A 201 4.13 7.98 -12.80
CA LEU A 201 3.41 8.84 -13.76
C LEU A 201 1.89 8.85 -13.51
N ASP A 202 1.46 8.48 -12.30
CA ASP A 202 0.04 8.37 -11.95
C ASP A 202 -0.74 9.67 -12.27
N ARG A 203 -1.89 9.53 -12.94
CA ARG A 203 -2.83 10.61 -13.28
C ARG A 203 -2.22 11.77 -14.08
N THR A 204 -1.20 11.48 -14.88
CA THR A 204 -0.66 12.38 -15.92
C THR A 204 -1.45 12.23 -17.23
N LYS A 205 -1.13 13.05 -18.26
CA LYS A 205 -1.76 12.95 -19.60
C LYS A 205 -1.00 12.01 -20.54
N ILE A 206 -0.22 11.08 -20.00
CA ILE A 206 0.52 10.10 -20.80
C ILE A 206 -0.44 9.19 -21.56
N THR A 207 -0.13 8.97 -22.83
CA THR A 207 -0.83 8.07 -23.75
C THR A 207 0.10 6.95 -24.24
N ASP A 208 -0.36 6.14 -25.18
CA ASP A 208 0.46 5.11 -25.84
C ASP A 208 1.71 5.69 -26.53
N ALA A 209 1.66 6.94 -26.99
CA ALA A 209 2.83 7.61 -27.57
C ALA A 209 3.92 7.84 -26.51
N GLY A 210 3.55 8.24 -25.30
CA GLY A 210 4.50 8.36 -24.19
C GLY A 210 4.97 7.00 -23.68
N ALA A 211 4.10 5.97 -23.67
CA ALA A 211 4.50 4.61 -23.34
C ALA A 211 5.61 4.06 -24.27
N LYS A 212 5.64 4.51 -25.53
CA LYS A 212 6.75 4.24 -26.45
C LYS A 212 8.08 4.81 -25.94
N ASP A 213 8.08 6.05 -25.47
CA ASP A 213 9.26 6.69 -24.92
C ASP A 213 9.69 6.02 -23.60
N VAL A 214 8.73 5.66 -22.74
CA VAL A 214 9.00 4.87 -21.52
C VAL A 214 9.66 3.53 -21.86
N GLY A 215 9.22 2.86 -22.94
CA GLY A 215 9.81 1.60 -23.41
C GLY A 215 11.31 1.66 -23.75
N THR A 216 11.92 2.85 -23.81
CA THR A 216 13.36 3.03 -24.05
C THR A 216 14.23 2.93 -22.80
N PHE A 217 13.64 3.00 -21.59
CA PHE A 217 14.39 2.92 -20.33
C PHE A 217 14.94 1.51 -20.10
N LYS A 218 16.27 1.41 -19.95
CA LYS A 218 16.97 0.12 -19.83
C LYS A 218 17.06 -0.41 -18.39
N ALA A 219 16.96 0.48 -17.40
CA ALA A 219 17.13 0.14 -15.99
C ALA A 219 15.79 0.08 -15.22
N LEU A 220 14.66 0.34 -15.89
CA LEU A 220 13.37 0.48 -15.23
C LEU A 220 12.89 -0.87 -14.67
N ARG A 221 12.58 -0.87 -13.36
CA ARG A 221 12.08 -2.04 -12.60
C ARG A 221 10.68 -1.80 -12.04
N VAL A 222 10.37 -0.55 -11.69
CA VAL A 222 9.05 -0.14 -11.19
C VAL A 222 8.47 0.95 -12.08
N LEU A 223 7.27 0.72 -12.59
CA LEU A 223 6.54 1.68 -13.42
C LEU A 223 5.11 1.82 -12.93
N ARG A 224 4.69 3.05 -12.64
CA ARG A 224 3.31 3.37 -12.27
C ARG A 224 2.69 4.29 -13.32
N LEU A 225 1.56 3.86 -13.85
CA LEU A 225 0.79 4.51 -14.91
C LEU A 225 -0.71 4.58 -14.55
N ASN A 226 -1.06 4.50 -13.26
CA ASN A 226 -2.45 4.51 -12.83
C ASN A 226 -3.18 5.78 -13.31
N GLY A 227 -4.39 5.64 -13.84
CA GLY A 227 -5.23 6.75 -14.30
C GLY A 227 -4.65 7.56 -15.46
N THR A 228 -3.71 6.97 -16.22
CA THR A 228 -3.23 7.51 -17.51
C THR A 228 -4.10 7.02 -18.67
N LYS A 229 -3.85 7.52 -19.89
CA LYS A 229 -4.55 7.11 -21.12
C LYS A 229 -3.81 6.01 -21.89
N VAL A 230 -3.06 5.18 -21.18
CA VAL A 230 -2.39 4.01 -21.76
C VAL A 230 -3.44 2.92 -22.04
N THR A 231 -3.33 2.32 -23.21
CA THR A 231 -4.19 1.24 -23.70
C THR A 231 -3.34 0.01 -24.06
N ASP A 232 -3.95 -0.99 -24.70
CA ASP A 232 -3.24 -2.16 -25.25
C ASP A 232 -2.10 -1.79 -26.21
N ALA A 233 -2.23 -0.70 -26.97
CA ALA A 233 -1.17 -0.26 -27.87
C ALA A 233 0.07 0.21 -27.11
N GLY A 234 -0.10 0.85 -25.95
CA GLY A 234 0.99 1.22 -25.06
C GLY A 234 1.66 0.00 -24.43
N LEU A 235 0.89 -1.03 -24.03
CA LEU A 235 1.49 -2.26 -23.48
C LEU A 235 2.42 -2.97 -24.46
N LYS A 236 2.13 -2.93 -25.77
CA LYS A 236 3.07 -3.43 -26.80
C LYS A 236 4.42 -2.73 -26.76
N HIS A 237 4.43 -1.44 -26.46
CA HIS A 237 5.67 -0.68 -26.30
C HIS A 237 6.37 -1.01 -24.97
N LEU A 238 5.62 -1.13 -23.88
CA LEU A 238 6.15 -1.49 -22.56
C LEU A 238 6.74 -2.91 -22.54
N ALA A 239 6.33 -3.79 -23.44
CA ALA A 239 6.95 -5.11 -23.62
C ALA A 239 8.44 -5.07 -24.04
N ALA A 240 9.00 -3.89 -24.36
CA ALA A 240 10.43 -3.68 -24.53
C ALA A 240 11.21 -3.62 -23.20
N LEU A 241 10.52 -3.41 -22.08
CA LEU A 241 11.11 -3.26 -20.75
C LEU A 241 11.43 -4.62 -20.12
N LYS A 242 12.63 -5.13 -20.39
CA LYS A 242 13.06 -6.49 -20.02
C LYS A 242 13.24 -6.72 -18.51
N HIS A 243 13.29 -5.65 -17.72
CA HIS A 243 13.61 -5.70 -16.29
C HIS A 243 12.50 -5.17 -15.40
N VAL A 244 11.33 -4.82 -15.96
CA VAL A 244 10.19 -4.40 -15.14
C VAL A 244 9.68 -5.59 -14.35
N GLU A 245 9.54 -5.36 -13.05
CA GLU A 245 9.10 -6.35 -12.07
C GLU A 245 7.79 -5.93 -11.40
N ALA A 246 7.57 -4.62 -11.25
CA ALA A 246 6.33 -4.06 -10.73
C ALA A 246 5.72 -3.08 -11.75
N LEU A 247 4.47 -3.35 -12.12
CA LEU A 247 3.71 -2.53 -13.05
C LEU A 247 2.33 -2.21 -12.48
N GLU A 248 2.01 -0.93 -12.35
CA GLU A 248 0.70 -0.47 -11.92
C GLU A 248 -0.03 0.30 -13.03
N LEU A 249 -1.24 -0.16 -13.35
CA LEU A 249 -2.06 0.30 -14.48
C LEU A 249 -3.53 0.50 -14.07
N SER A 250 -3.80 0.72 -12.79
CA SER A 250 -5.15 0.93 -12.26
C SER A 250 -5.89 2.05 -13.00
N GLY A 251 -7.15 1.82 -13.35
CA GLY A 251 -7.98 2.81 -14.05
C GLY A 251 -7.49 3.20 -15.44
N THR A 252 -6.68 2.36 -16.11
CA THR A 252 -6.33 2.50 -17.53
C THR A 252 -7.31 1.74 -18.43
N GLU A 253 -7.16 1.84 -19.76
CA GLU A 253 -8.01 1.17 -20.75
C GLU A 253 -7.37 -0.12 -21.31
N VAL A 254 -6.55 -0.79 -20.51
CA VAL A 254 -5.94 -2.08 -20.85
C VAL A 254 -6.97 -3.22 -20.85
N THR A 255 -6.84 -4.15 -21.79
CA THR A 255 -7.67 -5.35 -21.92
C THR A 255 -6.82 -6.63 -21.96
N ALA A 256 -7.46 -7.79 -22.17
CA ALA A 256 -6.80 -9.06 -22.41
C ALA A 256 -5.75 -8.99 -23.54
N THR A 257 -6.04 -8.21 -24.59
CA THR A 257 -5.14 -8.10 -25.76
C THR A 257 -3.79 -7.51 -25.38
N GLY A 258 -3.78 -6.42 -24.60
CA GLY A 258 -2.54 -5.80 -24.14
C GLY A 258 -1.75 -6.69 -23.19
N LEU A 259 -2.44 -7.42 -22.30
CA LEU A 259 -1.79 -8.38 -21.39
C LEU A 259 -1.12 -9.53 -22.14
N ARG A 260 -1.76 -10.06 -23.18
CA ARG A 260 -1.20 -11.09 -24.06
C ARG A 260 0.08 -10.62 -24.74
N ASP A 261 0.12 -9.37 -25.18
CA ASP A 261 1.29 -8.81 -25.87
C ASP A 261 2.44 -8.49 -24.88
N LEU A 262 2.12 -8.25 -23.60
CA LEU A 262 3.08 -7.95 -22.54
C LEU A 262 3.75 -9.22 -21.97
N HIS A 263 2.98 -10.27 -21.69
CA HIS A 263 3.43 -11.46 -20.95
C HIS A 263 4.71 -12.14 -21.49
N PRO A 264 4.90 -12.35 -22.81
CA PRO A 264 6.02 -13.17 -23.31
C PRO A 264 7.41 -12.59 -23.03
N ARG A 265 7.49 -11.34 -22.57
CA ARG A 265 8.72 -10.54 -22.55
C ARG A 265 9.11 -9.99 -21.19
N VAL A 266 8.25 -10.15 -20.18
CA VAL A 266 8.42 -9.49 -18.88
C VAL A 266 8.18 -10.47 -17.74
N GLY A 267 9.17 -10.60 -16.86
CA GLY A 267 9.09 -11.41 -15.64
C GLY A 267 8.45 -10.64 -14.49
N LEU A 268 7.18 -10.23 -14.65
CA LEU A 268 6.48 -9.47 -13.60
C LEU A 268 6.35 -10.27 -12.30
N VAL A 269 6.60 -9.58 -11.20
CA VAL A 269 6.45 -10.07 -9.82
C VAL A 269 5.22 -9.45 -9.17
N SER A 270 4.94 -8.17 -9.45
CA SER A 270 3.73 -7.48 -9.00
C SER A 270 3.02 -6.81 -10.18
N LEU A 271 1.72 -7.05 -10.29
CA LEU A 271 0.86 -6.43 -11.29
C LEU A 271 -0.41 -5.90 -10.64
N VAL A 272 -0.65 -4.61 -10.81
CA VAL A 272 -1.83 -3.92 -10.25
C VAL A 272 -2.70 -3.41 -11.40
N LEU A 273 -3.93 -3.92 -11.47
CA LEU A 273 -4.93 -3.64 -12.51
C LEU A 273 -6.26 -3.20 -11.89
N SER A 274 -6.25 -2.59 -10.71
CA SER A 274 -7.48 -2.18 -10.03
C SER A 274 -8.33 -1.25 -10.90
N ASP A 275 -9.65 -1.42 -10.89
CA ASP A 275 -10.61 -0.63 -11.66
C ASP A 275 -10.37 -0.64 -13.19
N VAL A 276 -9.67 -1.66 -13.71
CA VAL A 276 -9.56 -1.93 -15.15
C VAL A 276 -10.73 -2.81 -15.60
N LYS A 277 -11.25 -2.55 -16.79
CA LYS A 277 -12.33 -3.36 -17.39
C LYS A 277 -11.79 -4.67 -17.95
N LEU A 278 -11.54 -5.62 -17.06
CA LEU A 278 -11.14 -6.97 -17.43
C LEU A 278 -12.36 -7.85 -17.72
N ASP A 279 -12.33 -8.55 -18.86
CA ASP A 279 -13.29 -9.58 -19.24
C ASP A 279 -12.76 -10.99 -18.91
N ARG A 280 -13.45 -12.04 -19.39
CA ARG A 280 -13.04 -13.43 -19.15
C ARG A 280 -11.68 -13.74 -19.78
N ASP A 281 -11.38 -13.18 -20.94
CA ASP A 281 -10.16 -13.49 -21.68
C ASP A 281 -8.93 -12.93 -20.94
N ALA A 282 -9.09 -11.82 -20.21
CA ALA A 282 -8.01 -11.26 -19.42
C ALA A 282 -7.47 -12.21 -18.35
N ALA A 283 -8.33 -12.97 -17.66
CA ALA A 283 -7.89 -13.92 -16.63
C ALA A 283 -7.01 -15.05 -17.20
N LYS A 284 -7.31 -15.49 -18.43
CA LYS A 284 -6.51 -16.49 -19.14
C LYS A 284 -5.13 -15.97 -19.51
N GLU A 285 -5.03 -14.71 -19.93
CA GLU A 285 -3.75 -14.07 -20.22
C GLU A 285 -2.96 -13.79 -18.93
N LEU A 286 -3.63 -13.36 -17.86
CA LEU A 286 -3.03 -13.17 -16.53
C LEU A 286 -2.43 -14.46 -15.98
N SER A 287 -3.10 -15.60 -16.20
CA SER A 287 -2.61 -16.90 -15.73
C SER A 287 -1.29 -17.30 -16.39
N GLN A 288 -0.88 -16.64 -17.48
CA GLN A 288 0.40 -16.92 -18.12
C GLN A 288 1.58 -16.36 -17.32
N PHE A 289 1.43 -15.28 -16.56
CA PHE A 289 2.51 -14.64 -15.79
C PHE A 289 2.95 -15.46 -14.56
N LYS A 290 3.63 -16.58 -14.78
CA LYS A 290 3.98 -17.58 -13.75
C LYS A 290 4.91 -17.07 -12.65
N SER A 291 5.54 -15.92 -12.83
CA SER A 291 6.40 -15.27 -11.85
C SER A 291 5.65 -14.37 -10.87
N LEU A 292 4.34 -14.12 -11.08
CA LEU A 292 3.57 -13.24 -10.20
C LEU A 292 3.56 -13.77 -8.77
N TYR A 293 3.90 -12.87 -7.87
CA TYR A 293 3.88 -13.03 -6.43
C TYR A 293 2.77 -12.14 -5.81
N GLU A 294 2.46 -11.01 -6.44
CA GLU A 294 1.31 -10.17 -6.11
C GLU A 294 0.48 -9.85 -7.36
N LEU A 295 -0.85 -9.92 -7.20
CA LEU A 295 -1.80 -9.56 -8.23
C LEU A 295 -2.99 -8.81 -7.61
N ASP A 296 -3.23 -7.59 -8.09
CA ASP A 296 -4.37 -6.78 -7.67
C ASP A 296 -5.38 -6.56 -8.79
N LEU A 297 -6.57 -7.11 -8.60
CA LEU A 297 -7.72 -7.02 -9.52
C LEU A 297 -8.93 -6.37 -8.83
N THR A 298 -8.70 -5.53 -7.81
CA THR A 298 -9.75 -4.82 -7.09
C THR A 298 -10.65 -4.04 -8.05
N GLY A 299 -11.97 -4.12 -7.90
CA GLY A 299 -12.93 -3.36 -8.71
C GLY A 299 -13.05 -3.80 -10.17
N THR A 300 -12.45 -4.93 -10.54
CA THR A 300 -12.55 -5.49 -11.89
C THR A 300 -13.79 -6.38 -12.07
N GLY A 301 -14.11 -6.73 -13.32
CA GLY A 301 -15.23 -7.61 -13.66
C GLY A 301 -14.99 -9.12 -13.40
N LEU A 302 -13.93 -9.50 -12.70
CA LEU A 302 -13.52 -10.90 -12.51
C LEU A 302 -14.64 -11.74 -11.89
N THR A 303 -14.90 -12.91 -12.49
CA THR A 303 -15.88 -13.91 -12.03
C THR A 303 -15.20 -15.19 -11.57
N ASP A 304 -15.97 -16.17 -11.12
CA ASP A 304 -15.46 -17.49 -10.69
C ASP A 304 -14.65 -18.23 -11.76
N ALA A 305 -15.05 -18.11 -13.04
CA ALA A 305 -14.29 -18.69 -14.14
C ALA A 305 -12.88 -18.08 -14.22
N GLY A 306 -12.78 -16.76 -14.03
CA GLY A 306 -11.50 -16.07 -14.00
C GLY A 306 -10.66 -16.47 -12.78
N ALA A 307 -11.26 -16.59 -11.60
CA ALA A 307 -10.57 -17.10 -10.42
C ALA A 307 -10.03 -18.53 -10.64
N GLY A 308 -10.77 -19.37 -11.37
CA GLY A 308 -10.31 -20.68 -11.81
C GLY A 308 -9.05 -20.64 -12.69
N GLU A 309 -8.96 -19.70 -13.63
CA GLU A 309 -7.74 -19.52 -14.44
C GLU A 309 -6.56 -19.05 -13.58
N LEU A 310 -6.80 -18.15 -12.61
CA LEU A 310 -5.76 -17.64 -11.71
C LEU A 310 -5.18 -18.72 -10.78
N ALA A 311 -5.88 -19.82 -10.56
CA ALA A 311 -5.38 -20.97 -9.78
C ALA A 311 -4.08 -21.56 -10.37
N ALA A 312 -3.76 -21.27 -11.64
CA ALA A 312 -2.51 -21.68 -12.28
C ALA A 312 -1.29 -20.80 -11.90
N LEU A 313 -1.47 -19.76 -11.08
CA LEU A 313 -0.42 -18.86 -10.58
C LEU A 313 0.11 -19.35 -9.22
N THR A 314 0.69 -20.54 -9.17
CA THR A 314 1.02 -21.25 -7.92
C THR A 314 2.09 -20.59 -7.05
N ARG A 315 2.75 -19.52 -7.52
CA ARG A 315 3.70 -18.70 -6.75
C ARG A 315 3.05 -17.49 -6.07
N LEU A 316 1.77 -17.26 -6.31
CA LEU A 316 1.07 -16.07 -5.83
C LEU A 316 0.97 -16.10 -4.31
N ASN A 317 1.42 -15.01 -3.69
CA ASN A 317 1.42 -14.82 -2.25
C ASN A 317 0.33 -13.85 -1.79
N ALA A 318 0.09 -12.80 -2.57
CA ALA A 318 -0.94 -11.80 -2.30
C ALA A 318 -1.90 -11.65 -3.48
N LEU A 319 -3.21 -11.80 -3.21
CA LEU A 319 -4.28 -11.67 -4.20
C LEU A 319 -5.37 -10.73 -3.71
N TYR A 320 -5.64 -9.68 -4.48
CA TYR A 320 -6.70 -8.69 -4.18
C TYR A 320 -7.83 -8.79 -5.19
N LEU A 321 -9.01 -9.16 -4.70
CA LEU A 321 -10.24 -9.38 -5.47
C LEU A 321 -11.41 -8.56 -4.89
N ASN A 322 -11.12 -7.48 -4.16
CA ASN A 322 -12.15 -6.67 -3.54
C ASN A 322 -13.10 -6.09 -4.61
N GLY A 323 -14.41 -6.08 -4.38
CA GLY A 323 -15.37 -5.51 -5.32
C GLY A 323 -15.49 -6.26 -6.66
N THR A 324 -14.98 -7.50 -6.75
CA THR A 324 -15.16 -8.35 -7.94
C THR A 324 -16.47 -9.15 -7.87
N ARG A 325 -16.77 -9.91 -8.92
CA ARG A 325 -17.96 -10.78 -9.01
C ARG A 325 -17.64 -12.23 -8.61
N VAL A 326 -16.57 -12.44 -7.84
CA VAL A 326 -16.21 -13.75 -7.31
C VAL A 326 -17.20 -14.16 -6.22
N THR A 327 -17.57 -15.42 -6.27
CA THR A 327 -18.41 -16.12 -5.29
C THR A 327 -17.62 -17.27 -4.67
N ASP A 328 -18.28 -18.03 -3.80
CA ASP A 328 -17.78 -19.27 -3.21
C ASP A 328 -17.19 -20.26 -4.24
N ALA A 329 -17.75 -20.34 -5.45
CA ALA A 329 -17.23 -21.26 -6.48
C ALA A 329 -15.83 -20.84 -6.95
N GLY A 330 -15.59 -19.55 -7.13
CA GLY A 330 -14.28 -19.02 -7.51
C GLY A 330 -13.27 -19.20 -6.39
N VAL A 331 -13.64 -18.91 -5.14
CA VAL A 331 -12.73 -19.09 -4.01
C VAL A 331 -12.35 -20.55 -3.80
N LYS A 332 -13.27 -21.49 -4.05
CA LYS A 332 -12.96 -22.92 -4.03
C LYS A 332 -11.80 -23.28 -4.98
N ALA A 333 -11.76 -22.68 -6.16
CA ALA A 333 -10.68 -22.92 -7.12
C ALA A 333 -9.33 -22.35 -6.65
N LEU A 334 -9.34 -21.24 -5.90
CA LEU A 334 -8.13 -20.62 -5.35
C LEU A 334 -7.42 -21.47 -4.28
N GLY A 335 -8.04 -22.56 -3.79
CA GLY A 335 -7.39 -23.51 -2.88
C GLY A 335 -6.12 -24.17 -3.44
N ALA A 336 -5.91 -24.12 -4.76
CA ALA A 336 -4.67 -24.59 -5.40
C ALA A 336 -3.46 -23.66 -5.17
N LEU A 337 -3.67 -22.42 -4.71
CA LEU A 337 -2.63 -21.43 -4.46
C LEU A 337 -1.96 -21.68 -3.11
N THR A 338 -1.15 -22.73 -3.01
CA THR A 338 -0.57 -23.19 -1.73
C THR A 338 0.46 -22.22 -1.12
N GLU A 339 1.01 -21.31 -1.93
CA GLU A 339 1.92 -20.24 -1.51
C GLU A 339 1.20 -18.96 -1.03
N LEU A 340 -0.13 -18.92 -1.14
CA LEU A 340 -0.93 -17.74 -0.79
C LEU A 340 -0.87 -17.45 0.70
N GLU A 341 -0.43 -16.25 1.07
CA GLU A 341 -0.43 -15.74 2.44
C GLU A 341 -1.56 -14.75 2.69
N HIS A 342 -2.02 -14.06 1.64
CA HIS A 342 -2.93 -12.95 1.80
C HIS A 342 -3.99 -12.91 0.71
N LEU A 343 -5.26 -12.97 1.15
CA LEU A 343 -6.42 -12.95 0.28
C LEU A 343 -7.41 -11.87 0.70
N TYR A 344 -7.71 -10.96 -0.22
CA TYR A 344 -8.64 -9.86 0.00
C TYR A 344 -9.86 -10.00 -0.93
N LEU A 345 -11.03 -10.16 -0.34
CA LEU A 345 -12.32 -10.47 -0.97
C LEU A 345 -13.43 -9.54 -0.43
N ARG A 346 -13.09 -8.31 0.00
CA ARG A 346 -14.09 -7.37 0.52
C ARG A 346 -15.12 -7.03 -0.56
N ARG A 347 -16.38 -6.81 -0.18
CA ARG A 347 -17.47 -6.45 -1.12
C ARG A 347 -17.61 -7.42 -2.28
N THR A 348 -17.56 -8.73 -1.99
CA THR A 348 -17.82 -9.79 -2.96
C THR A 348 -19.10 -10.56 -2.60
N ALA A 349 -19.52 -11.49 -3.44
CA ALA A 349 -20.69 -12.33 -3.19
C ALA A 349 -20.34 -13.63 -2.42
N VAL A 350 -19.20 -13.68 -1.74
CA VAL A 350 -18.73 -14.83 -0.96
C VAL A 350 -19.56 -14.96 0.33
N THR A 351 -20.25 -16.08 0.48
CA THR A 351 -21.02 -16.44 1.69
C THR A 351 -20.18 -17.27 2.66
N GLY A 352 -19.10 -17.86 2.16
CA GLY A 352 -18.09 -18.56 2.94
C GLY A 352 -18.30 -20.07 3.04
N GLU A 353 -19.36 -20.62 2.46
CA GLU A 353 -19.74 -22.03 2.55
C GLU A 353 -18.72 -22.97 1.89
N THR A 354 -17.88 -22.45 0.99
CA THR A 354 -16.79 -23.22 0.36
C THR A 354 -15.39 -22.83 0.84
N LEU A 355 -15.26 -21.92 1.81
CA LEU A 355 -13.95 -21.41 2.24
C LEU A 355 -13.06 -22.47 2.89
N GLY A 356 -13.62 -23.59 3.35
CA GLY A 356 -12.84 -24.75 3.82
C GLY A 356 -11.88 -25.30 2.75
N ALA A 357 -12.13 -25.03 1.46
CA ALA A 357 -11.18 -25.36 0.38
C ALA A 357 -9.83 -24.64 0.51
N LEU A 358 -9.79 -23.46 1.15
CA LEU A 358 -8.55 -22.71 1.40
C LEU A 358 -7.67 -23.33 2.49
N ARG A 359 -8.08 -24.43 3.16
CA ARG A 359 -7.24 -25.12 4.15
C ARG A 359 -5.93 -25.65 3.55
N GLU A 360 -5.92 -25.87 2.23
CA GLU A 360 -4.72 -26.29 1.50
C GLU A 360 -3.72 -25.14 1.35
N CYS A 361 -4.16 -23.88 1.44
CA CYS A 361 -3.32 -22.69 1.52
C CYS A 361 -2.71 -22.56 2.93
N ARG A 362 -1.82 -23.49 3.31
CA ARG A 362 -1.24 -23.57 4.67
C ARG A 362 -0.41 -22.34 5.07
N LYS A 363 -0.05 -21.50 4.10
CA LYS A 363 0.61 -20.21 4.33
C LYS A 363 -0.37 -19.07 4.57
N LEU A 364 -1.68 -19.23 4.33
CA LEU A 364 -2.67 -18.16 4.43
C LEU A 364 -2.70 -17.57 5.85
N ARG A 365 -2.24 -16.32 5.99
CA ARG A 365 -2.19 -15.54 7.23
C ARG A 365 -3.32 -14.53 7.32
N THR A 366 -3.69 -13.93 6.19
CA THR A 366 -4.68 -12.85 6.13
C THR A 366 -5.83 -13.24 5.21
N LEU A 367 -7.04 -13.14 5.75
CA LEU A 367 -8.28 -13.24 4.98
C LEU A 367 -9.17 -12.04 5.30
N ALA A 368 -9.52 -11.25 4.28
CA ALA A 368 -10.40 -10.11 4.44
C ALA A 368 -11.66 -10.27 3.58
N LEU A 369 -12.82 -10.38 4.23
CA LEU A 369 -14.14 -10.62 3.67
C LEU A 369 -15.13 -9.49 4.00
N GLY A 370 -14.66 -8.36 4.54
CA GLY A 370 -15.51 -7.24 4.94
C GLY A 370 -16.51 -6.80 3.86
N ASP A 371 -17.73 -6.47 4.27
CA ASP A 371 -18.88 -6.17 3.41
C ASP A 371 -19.25 -7.31 2.43
N SER A 372 -18.96 -8.57 2.78
CA SER A 372 -19.41 -9.75 2.04
C SER A 372 -20.43 -10.54 2.87
N PRO A 373 -21.37 -11.27 2.25
CA PRO A 373 -22.51 -11.89 2.94
C PRO A 373 -22.15 -13.18 3.69
N VAL A 374 -21.06 -13.18 4.46
CA VAL A 374 -20.61 -14.35 5.23
C VAL A 374 -21.68 -14.77 6.23
N THR A 375 -22.03 -16.05 6.24
CA THR A 375 -23.03 -16.64 7.14
C THR A 375 -22.38 -17.37 8.31
N ASP A 376 -23.16 -17.81 9.30
CA ASP A 376 -22.66 -18.70 10.36
C ASP A 376 -22.07 -20.00 9.82
N ALA A 377 -22.67 -20.57 8.76
CA ALA A 377 -22.12 -21.76 8.11
C ALA A 377 -20.77 -21.47 7.44
N GLY A 378 -20.64 -20.30 6.81
CA GLY A 378 -19.35 -19.84 6.28
C GLY A 378 -18.30 -19.62 7.38
N ALA A 379 -18.70 -19.07 8.53
CA ALA A 379 -17.84 -18.89 9.69
C ALA A 379 -17.33 -20.22 10.28
N GLU A 380 -18.16 -21.27 10.27
CA GLU A 380 -17.75 -22.63 10.63
C GLU A 380 -16.66 -23.17 9.68
N GLN A 381 -16.80 -22.94 8.36
CA GLN A 381 -15.79 -23.31 7.35
C GLN A 381 -14.49 -22.50 7.48
N ILE A 382 -14.59 -21.19 7.74
CA ILE A 382 -13.42 -20.35 8.03
C ILE A 382 -12.66 -20.91 9.24
N GLY A 383 -13.36 -21.47 10.23
CA GLY A 383 -12.76 -22.14 11.38
C GLY A 383 -11.77 -23.26 11.03
N GLU A 384 -11.81 -23.83 9.83
CA GLU A 384 -10.85 -24.85 9.35
C GLU A 384 -9.48 -24.25 8.97
N LEU A 385 -9.39 -22.94 8.74
CA LEU A 385 -8.20 -22.24 8.22
C LEU A 385 -7.20 -21.92 9.34
N LYS A 386 -6.59 -22.98 9.92
CA LYS A 386 -5.75 -22.89 11.13
C LYS A 386 -4.51 -22.02 11.02
N SER A 387 -4.11 -21.65 9.81
CA SER A 387 -2.96 -20.78 9.53
C SER A 387 -3.27 -19.29 9.71
N LEU A 388 -4.54 -18.90 9.81
CA LEU A 388 -4.95 -17.49 9.89
C LEU A 388 -4.45 -16.82 11.17
N THR A 389 -3.94 -15.60 10.99
CA THR A 389 -3.52 -14.69 12.06
C THR A 389 -4.30 -13.38 12.00
N VAL A 390 -4.82 -13.00 10.83
CA VAL A 390 -5.62 -11.80 10.60
C VAL A 390 -6.90 -12.17 9.86
N LEU A 391 -8.05 -11.80 10.43
CA LEU A 391 -9.37 -12.01 9.83
C LEU A 391 -10.20 -10.71 9.89
N ASP A 392 -10.84 -10.36 8.78
CA ASP A 392 -11.87 -9.32 8.72
C ASP A 392 -13.15 -9.89 8.10
N ILE A 393 -14.25 -9.89 8.85
CA ILE A 393 -15.60 -10.30 8.41
C ILE A 393 -16.63 -9.20 8.71
N SER A 394 -16.21 -7.94 8.70
CA SER A 394 -17.10 -6.81 8.95
C SER A 394 -18.29 -6.79 7.99
N GLY A 395 -19.46 -6.29 8.40
CA GLY A 395 -20.63 -6.16 7.52
C GLY A 395 -21.19 -7.49 7.03
N SER A 396 -21.04 -8.56 7.81
CA SER A 396 -21.52 -9.91 7.50
C SER A 396 -22.74 -10.31 8.34
N LYS A 397 -23.15 -11.57 8.27
CA LYS A 397 -24.32 -12.13 8.99
C LYS A 397 -23.89 -13.17 10.02
N VAL A 398 -22.75 -12.95 10.67
CA VAL A 398 -22.17 -13.89 11.64
C VAL A 398 -22.68 -13.58 13.05
N GLY A 399 -23.48 -14.48 13.61
CA GLY A 399 -23.99 -14.43 14.97
C GLY A 399 -23.16 -15.29 15.94
N ASP A 400 -23.78 -15.64 17.07
CA ASP A 400 -23.10 -16.41 18.12
C ASP A 400 -22.74 -17.83 17.69
N ARG A 401 -23.53 -18.44 16.79
CA ARG A 401 -23.21 -19.76 16.21
C ARG A 401 -21.94 -19.69 15.36
N GLY A 402 -21.82 -18.70 14.49
CA GLY A 402 -20.62 -18.52 13.69
C GLY A 402 -19.41 -18.15 14.55
N ALA A 403 -19.59 -17.35 15.62
CA ALA A 403 -18.53 -17.07 16.59
C ALA A 403 -17.97 -18.36 17.25
N LYS A 404 -18.83 -19.34 17.56
CA LYS A 404 -18.41 -20.67 18.02
C LYS A 404 -17.55 -21.40 16.99
N GLY A 405 -17.90 -21.33 15.70
CA GLY A 405 -17.08 -21.89 14.62
C GLY A 405 -15.71 -21.23 14.51
N LEU A 406 -15.69 -19.89 14.56
CA LEU A 406 -14.46 -19.09 14.48
C LEU A 406 -13.54 -19.26 15.69
N ALA A 407 -14.08 -19.66 16.85
CA ALA A 407 -13.29 -19.97 18.05
C ALA A 407 -12.24 -21.08 17.81
N ALA A 408 -12.37 -21.83 16.72
CA ALA A 408 -11.41 -22.85 16.31
C ALA A 408 -10.10 -22.28 15.70
N LEU A 409 -10.01 -20.97 15.45
CA LEU A 409 -8.84 -20.27 14.91
C LEU A 409 -7.81 -19.93 16.00
N ALA A 410 -7.19 -20.94 16.59
CA ALA A 410 -6.30 -20.79 17.75
C ALA A 410 -5.07 -19.89 17.52
N ASN A 411 -4.71 -19.57 16.27
CA ASN A 411 -3.60 -18.70 15.90
C ASN A 411 -4.01 -17.25 15.58
N LEU A 412 -5.28 -16.90 15.72
CA LEU A 412 -5.77 -15.57 15.35
C LEU A 412 -5.23 -14.51 16.33
N GLU A 413 -4.60 -13.47 15.77
CA GLU A 413 -4.01 -12.36 16.50
C GLU A 413 -4.77 -11.05 16.28
N GLU A 414 -5.35 -10.86 15.09
CA GLU A 414 -6.12 -9.68 14.74
C GLU A 414 -7.48 -10.06 14.15
N PHE A 415 -8.54 -9.51 14.75
CA PHE A 415 -9.90 -9.81 14.32
C PHE A 415 -10.76 -8.56 14.23
N THR A 416 -11.36 -8.34 13.06
CA THR A 416 -12.32 -7.26 12.80
C THR A 416 -13.66 -7.88 12.39
N LEU A 417 -14.74 -7.51 13.09
CA LEU A 417 -16.06 -8.10 12.90
C LEU A 417 -17.19 -7.08 13.05
N ASN A 418 -16.94 -5.83 12.64
CA ASN A 418 -17.91 -4.74 12.78
C ASN A 418 -19.26 -5.09 12.12
N GLY A 419 -20.38 -4.62 12.67
CA GLY A 419 -21.69 -4.76 12.03
C GLY A 419 -22.21 -6.20 11.93
N ASN A 420 -21.77 -7.08 12.82
CA ASN A 420 -22.27 -8.46 12.91
C ASN A 420 -23.25 -8.61 14.10
N PRO A 421 -24.30 -9.44 13.99
CA PRO A 421 -25.33 -9.62 15.02
C PRO A 421 -24.85 -10.49 16.21
N LEU A 422 -23.66 -10.20 16.74
CA LEU A 422 -23.02 -10.92 17.84
C LEU A 422 -23.51 -10.40 19.19
N THR A 423 -23.87 -11.31 20.10
CA THR A 423 -24.31 -11.01 21.47
C THR A 423 -23.24 -11.42 22.50
N ASP A 424 -23.57 -11.31 23.79
CA ASP A 424 -22.71 -11.77 24.88
C ASP A 424 -22.37 -13.27 24.78
N ALA A 425 -23.25 -14.09 24.21
CA ALA A 425 -22.99 -15.51 24.01
C ALA A 425 -21.88 -15.75 22.96
N GLY A 426 -21.86 -14.98 21.88
CA GLY A 426 -20.77 -15.01 20.91
C GLY A 426 -19.48 -14.45 21.49
N ALA A 427 -19.54 -13.42 22.34
CA ALA A 427 -18.37 -12.88 23.02
C ALA A 427 -17.68 -13.95 23.91
N LYS A 428 -18.47 -14.77 24.60
CA LYS A 428 -17.97 -15.94 25.36
C LYS A 428 -17.26 -16.97 24.48
N GLU A 429 -17.74 -17.20 23.27
CA GLU A 429 -17.08 -18.08 22.32
C GLU A 429 -15.76 -17.47 21.80
N LEU A 430 -15.75 -16.17 21.47
CA LEU A 430 -14.55 -15.45 21.04
C LEU A 430 -13.48 -15.35 22.13
N ALA A 431 -13.86 -15.39 23.41
CA ALA A 431 -12.93 -15.41 24.54
C ALA A 431 -11.98 -16.63 24.53
N LYS A 432 -12.25 -17.66 23.71
CA LYS A 432 -11.37 -18.83 23.50
C LYS A 432 -10.17 -18.52 22.60
N LEU A 433 -10.19 -17.41 21.85
CA LEU A 433 -9.12 -16.99 20.94
C LEU A 433 -7.97 -16.32 21.70
N THR A 434 -7.32 -17.07 22.59
CA THR A 434 -6.37 -16.57 23.59
C THR A 434 -5.11 -15.89 23.04
N ARG A 435 -4.84 -16.01 21.74
CA ARG A 435 -3.75 -15.30 21.04
C ARG A 435 -4.13 -13.93 20.49
N LEU A 436 -5.40 -13.52 20.58
CA LEU A 436 -5.84 -12.22 20.09
C LEU A 436 -5.09 -11.07 20.77
N ARG A 437 -4.51 -10.21 19.94
CA ARG A 437 -3.83 -8.97 20.31
C ARG A 437 -4.64 -7.74 19.95
N ARG A 438 -5.39 -7.79 18.86
CA ARG A 438 -6.26 -6.69 18.39
C ARG A 438 -7.66 -7.22 18.06
N LEU A 439 -8.67 -6.61 18.67
CA LEU A 439 -10.08 -6.90 18.41
C LEU A 439 -10.83 -5.59 18.11
N VAL A 440 -11.53 -5.56 16.97
CA VAL A 440 -12.31 -4.40 16.52
C VAL A 440 -13.74 -4.84 16.24
N MET A 441 -14.70 -4.36 17.03
CA MET A 441 -16.11 -4.77 16.98
C MET A 441 -17.07 -3.61 17.24
N TYR A 442 -17.24 -2.78 16.23
CA TYR A 442 -18.30 -1.79 16.18
C TYR A 442 -19.65 -2.42 15.83
N ASP A 443 -20.75 -1.79 16.25
CA ASP A 443 -22.11 -2.10 15.81
C ASP A 443 -22.50 -3.58 16.01
N THR A 444 -22.28 -4.09 17.22
CA THR A 444 -22.70 -5.42 17.66
C THR A 444 -23.83 -5.32 18.71
N GLN A 445 -24.37 -6.45 19.16
CA GLN A 445 -25.43 -6.50 20.18
C GLN A 445 -24.88 -6.78 21.59
N MET A 446 -23.57 -6.69 21.79
CA MET A 446 -22.89 -6.98 23.05
C MET A 446 -23.20 -5.94 24.14
N THR A 447 -23.24 -6.41 25.40
CA THR A 447 -23.39 -5.62 26.62
C THR A 447 -22.13 -5.71 27.50
N ASP A 448 -22.16 -5.07 28.66
CA ASP A 448 -21.11 -5.23 29.69
C ASP A 448 -20.85 -6.68 30.09
N ALA A 449 -21.85 -7.57 29.95
CA ALA A 449 -21.67 -9.00 30.25
C ALA A 449 -20.75 -9.69 29.25
N GLY A 450 -20.92 -9.47 27.95
CA GLY A 450 -20.03 -10.01 26.92
C GLY A 450 -18.63 -9.40 27.01
N LEU A 451 -18.52 -8.11 27.32
CA LEU A 451 -17.21 -7.49 27.55
C LEU A 451 -16.48 -8.15 28.74
N ARG A 452 -17.22 -8.55 29.80
CA ARG A 452 -16.64 -9.30 30.92
C ARG A 452 -16.08 -10.65 30.48
N GLU A 453 -16.76 -11.37 29.59
CA GLU A 453 -16.25 -12.63 29.04
C GLU A 453 -14.95 -12.42 28.25
N LEU A 454 -14.87 -11.37 27.43
CA LEU A 454 -13.66 -11.01 26.69
C LEU A 454 -12.46 -10.68 27.58
N ALA A 455 -12.66 -10.42 28.87
CA ALA A 455 -11.55 -10.19 29.81
C ALA A 455 -10.67 -11.43 30.02
N ALA A 456 -11.09 -12.62 29.54
CA ALA A 456 -10.26 -13.81 29.45
C ALA A 456 -9.11 -13.68 28.43
N LEU A 457 -9.22 -12.76 27.45
CA LEU A 457 -8.19 -12.51 26.44
C LEU A 457 -7.01 -11.71 27.01
N LYS A 458 -6.17 -12.36 27.81
CA LYS A 458 -5.05 -11.70 28.52
C LYS A 458 -3.94 -11.16 27.61
N ALA A 459 -3.87 -11.62 26.36
CA ALA A 459 -2.92 -11.13 25.36
C ALA A 459 -3.41 -9.86 24.62
N LEU A 460 -4.65 -9.42 24.87
CA LEU A 460 -5.26 -8.32 24.13
C LEU A 460 -4.57 -6.99 24.46
N THR A 461 -4.08 -6.32 23.42
CA THR A 461 -3.39 -5.03 23.52
C THR A 461 -4.24 -3.87 23.01
N HIS A 462 -5.16 -4.14 22.08
CA HIS A 462 -6.06 -3.13 21.54
C HIS A 462 -7.48 -3.71 21.42
N LEU A 463 -8.44 -3.00 22.01
CA LEU A 463 -9.86 -3.26 21.86
C LEU A 463 -10.55 -2.00 21.37
N ARG A 464 -11.15 -2.07 20.18
CA ARG A 464 -11.98 -1.00 19.63
C ARG A 464 -13.43 -1.47 19.59
N ILE A 465 -14.28 -0.71 20.25
CA ILE A 465 -15.67 -1.11 20.50
C ILE A 465 -16.55 0.14 20.53
N GLY A 466 -17.75 0.06 19.98
CA GLY A 466 -18.69 1.18 19.90
C GLY A 466 -19.95 0.80 19.13
N GLY A 467 -20.99 1.61 19.19
CA GLY A 467 -22.28 1.30 18.52
C GLY A 467 -22.99 0.04 19.06
N ASN A 468 -22.67 -0.37 20.30
CA ASN A 468 -23.31 -1.49 21.00
C ASN A 468 -23.82 -1.02 22.38
N LYS A 469 -24.13 -1.97 23.28
CA LYS A 469 -24.72 -1.70 24.60
C LYS A 469 -23.70 -1.78 25.75
N VAL A 470 -22.40 -1.70 25.44
CA VAL A 470 -21.35 -1.57 26.45
C VAL A 470 -21.32 -0.15 27.01
N THR A 471 -21.26 -0.06 28.33
CA THR A 471 -21.20 1.20 29.07
C THR A 471 -19.77 1.58 29.42
N ASP A 472 -19.57 2.86 29.79
CA ASP A 472 -18.29 3.32 30.35
C ASP A 472 -17.90 2.54 31.61
N ALA A 473 -18.88 2.14 32.43
CA ALA A 473 -18.66 1.34 33.62
C ALA A 473 -18.15 -0.07 33.28
N GLY A 474 -18.76 -0.72 32.26
CA GLY A 474 -18.28 -2.00 31.74
C GLY A 474 -16.85 -1.93 31.21
N ALA A 475 -16.54 -0.90 30.43
CA ALA A 475 -15.17 -0.69 29.93
C ALA A 475 -14.17 -0.36 31.04
N ALA A 476 -14.56 0.41 32.06
CA ALA A 476 -13.72 0.64 33.24
C ALA A 476 -13.45 -0.68 33.99
N ALA A 477 -14.45 -1.55 34.14
CA ALA A 477 -14.28 -2.87 34.75
C ALA A 477 -13.37 -3.78 33.90
N PHE A 478 -13.48 -3.74 32.57
CA PHE A 478 -12.60 -4.48 31.67
C PHE A 478 -11.14 -4.03 31.79
N ARG A 479 -10.87 -2.71 31.78
CA ARG A 479 -9.52 -2.16 31.93
C ARG A 479 -8.83 -2.63 33.22
N LYS A 480 -9.58 -2.82 34.30
CA LYS A 480 -9.04 -3.37 35.55
C LYS A 480 -8.60 -4.84 35.41
N GLN A 481 -9.28 -5.62 34.58
CA GLN A 481 -8.98 -7.05 34.36
C GLN A 481 -7.93 -7.30 33.27
N VAL A 482 -7.73 -6.33 32.37
CA VAL A 482 -6.77 -6.38 31.24
C VAL A 482 -6.03 -5.03 31.14
N PRO A 483 -5.14 -4.69 32.11
CA PRO A 483 -4.58 -3.35 32.24
C PRO A 483 -3.66 -2.92 31.09
N GLY A 484 -3.08 -3.86 30.35
CA GLY A 484 -2.24 -3.58 29.16
C GLY A 484 -3.03 -3.32 27.87
N CYS A 485 -4.36 -3.41 27.91
CA CYS A 485 -5.21 -3.23 26.74
C CYS A 485 -5.65 -1.77 26.56
N MET A 486 -5.31 -1.18 25.41
CA MET A 486 -5.86 0.10 24.98
C MET A 486 -7.31 -0.10 24.52
N VAL A 487 -8.25 0.36 25.34
CA VAL A 487 -9.69 0.29 25.04
C VAL A 487 -10.17 1.63 24.50
N HIS A 488 -10.57 1.65 23.23
CA HIS A 488 -11.20 2.80 22.59
C HIS A 488 -12.71 2.55 22.46
N LEU A 489 -13.48 3.26 23.27
CA LEU A 489 -14.93 3.31 23.19
C LEU A 489 -15.33 4.42 22.21
N VAL A 490 -16.00 4.08 21.12
CA VAL A 490 -16.65 5.08 20.25
C VAL A 490 -18.11 5.20 20.70
N PRO A 491 -18.55 6.38 21.19
CA PRO A 491 -19.95 6.56 21.53
C PRO A 491 -20.82 6.37 20.27
N PRO A 492 -22.06 5.88 20.41
CA PRO A 492 -22.99 5.81 19.28
C PRO A 492 -23.08 7.20 18.63
N LEU A 493 -23.02 7.24 17.29
CA LEU A 493 -23.22 8.48 16.55
C LEU A 493 -24.57 9.07 16.98
N PRO A 494 -24.64 10.36 17.32
CA PRO A 494 -25.93 11.00 17.55
C PRO A 494 -26.80 10.81 16.29
N PRO A 495 -28.12 10.60 16.45
CA PRO A 495 -29.00 10.50 15.30
C PRO A 495 -28.81 11.72 14.40
N LEU A 496 -28.80 11.51 13.09
CA LEU A 496 -28.73 12.60 12.13
C LEU A 496 -29.89 13.57 12.42
N PRO A 497 -29.65 14.89 12.43
CA PRO A 497 -30.72 15.87 12.57
C PRO A 497 -31.83 15.59 11.55
N GLY A 498 -33.03 15.22 12.02
CA GLY A 498 -34.20 14.94 11.16
C GLY A 498 -34.60 13.47 10.98
N SER A 499 -33.98 12.49 11.67
CA SER A 499 -34.37 11.07 11.58
C SER A 499 -35.38 10.61 12.65
N GLU A 500 -36.13 11.52 13.29
CA GLU A 500 -37.22 11.12 14.18
C GLU A 500 -38.28 10.38 13.38
N LYS A 501 -38.45 9.09 13.69
CA LYS A 501 -39.58 8.30 13.20
C LYS A 501 -40.85 9.01 13.63
N ALA A 502 -41.70 9.35 12.65
CA ALA A 502 -43.06 9.76 12.92
C ALA A 502 -43.70 8.74 13.86
N GLU A 503 -44.13 9.21 15.04
CA GLU A 503 -45.02 8.45 15.89
C GLU A 503 -46.27 8.07 15.09
N PRO A 504 -46.77 6.83 15.18
CA PRO A 504 -48.05 6.49 14.60
C PRO A 504 -49.15 7.16 15.45
N GLY A 505 -49.51 8.38 15.05
CA GLY A 505 -50.56 9.18 15.65
C GLY A 505 -51.95 8.60 15.36
N LYS A 506 -52.72 8.47 16.44
CA LYS A 506 -54.18 8.34 16.47
C LYS A 506 -54.87 9.56 15.86
#